data_AF-A0A2N6FWV9-F1
#
_entry.id   AF-A0A2N6FWV9-F1
#
_cell.length_a   1.000
_cell.length_b   1.000
_cell.length_c   1.000
_cell.angle_alpha   90.00
_cell.angle_beta   90.00
_cell.angle_gamma   90.00
#
_symmetry.space_group_name_H-M   'P 1'
#
loop_
_entity.id
_entity.type
_entity.pdbx_description
1 polymer ?
#
loop_
_entity_poly.entity_id
_entity_poly.type
_entity_poly.pdbx_seq_one_letter_code
_entity_poly.pdbx_strand_id
1 'polypeptide(L)'
;MFKQVKSAFFWYYLYKFRKKVLIIAFLILIALFANAIYGDVVQYLTLKEKLEYLEIALLTKWIIIIFNLLFSIYLILTIFRIDKEKDFSENTDKNKKNNDIVNPKKKNNSPKFTKREEEFLNKDLLKNRADSLVER
;
A
#
# COMPACT_ATOMS: atom_id res chain seq x y z
N MET A 1 -6.22 -27.71 25.34
CA MET A 1 -5.35 -27.44 24.17
C MET A 1 -6.06 -26.80 22.97
N PHE A 2 -7.26 -27.22 22.56
CA PHE A 2 -7.95 -26.64 21.37
C PHE A 2 -8.26 -25.13 21.43
N LYS A 3 -8.45 -24.53 22.61
CA LYS A 3 -8.68 -23.08 22.76
C LYS A 3 -7.44 -22.24 22.36
N GLN A 4 -6.23 -22.72 22.66
CA GLN A 4 -4.99 -22.01 22.35
C GLN A 4 -4.67 -22.06 20.86
N VAL A 5 -4.88 -23.22 20.21
CA VAL A 5 -4.66 -23.38 18.76
C VAL A 5 -5.56 -22.43 17.98
N LYS A 6 -6.86 -22.34 18.34
CA LYS A 6 -7.81 -21.41 17.72
C LYS A 6 -7.42 -19.93 17.90
N SER A 7 -6.89 -19.57 19.06
CA SER A 7 -6.42 -18.20 19.33
C SER A 7 -5.21 -17.84 18.46
N ALA A 8 -4.25 -18.75 18.30
CA ALA A 8 -3.09 -18.52 17.44
C ALA A 8 -3.48 -18.30 15.98
N PHE A 9 -4.42 -19.09 15.46
CA PHE A 9 -4.97 -18.90 14.11
C PHE A 9 -5.64 -17.52 13.97
N PHE A 10 -6.42 -17.11 14.97
CA PHE A 10 -7.06 -15.80 14.95
C PHE A 10 -6.03 -14.66 14.86
N TRP A 11 -5.00 -14.67 15.71
CA TRP A 11 -3.93 -13.67 15.68
C TRP A 11 -3.15 -13.67 14.37
N TYR A 12 -2.89 -14.85 13.80
CA TYR A 12 -2.23 -14.98 12.50
C TYR A 12 -3.02 -14.30 11.37
N TYR A 13 -4.32 -14.58 11.27
CA TYR A 13 -5.18 -13.95 10.26
C TYR A 13 -5.38 -12.45 10.49
N LEU A 14 -5.50 -12.03 11.75
CA LEU A 14 -5.58 -10.62 12.13
C LEU A 14 -4.33 -9.85 11.66
N TYR A 15 -3.14 -10.43 11.84
CA TYR A 15 -1.89 -9.84 11.37
C TYR A 15 -1.73 -9.89 9.85
N LYS A 16 -2.03 -11.04 9.21
CA LYS A 16 -1.95 -11.24 7.75
C LYS A 16 -2.82 -10.23 6.98
N PHE A 17 -3.98 -9.86 7.56
CA PHE A 17 -4.95 -8.93 6.95
C PHE A 17 -5.07 -7.59 7.69
N ARG A 18 -4.08 -7.21 8.50
CA ARG A 18 -4.10 -6.02 9.37
C ARG A 18 -4.63 -4.74 8.75
N LYS A 19 -4.22 -4.43 7.51
CA LYS A 19 -4.66 -3.21 6.79
C LYS A 19 -6.18 -3.20 6.59
N LYS A 20 -6.77 -4.34 6.24
CA LYS A 20 -8.21 -4.46 6.00
C LYS A 20 -9.00 -4.51 7.29
N VAL A 21 -8.47 -5.20 8.31
CA VAL A 21 -9.07 -5.23 9.65
C VAL A 21 -9.13 -3.82 10.24
N LEU A 22 -8.08 -3.01 10.07
CA LEU A 22 -8.10 -1.60 10.47
C LEU A 22 -9.17 -0.79 9.75
N ILE A 23 -9.32 -0.98 8.42
CA ILE A 23 -10.36 -0.29 7.65
C ILE A 23 -11.76 -0.72 8.14
N ILE A 24 -11.99 -2.01 8.38
CA ILE A 24 -13.26 -2.52 8.93
C ILE A 24 -13.53 -1.93 10.31
N ALA A 25 -12.52 -1.90 11.19
CA ALA A 25 -12.64 -1.32 12.52
C ALA A 25 -12.99 0.18 12.43
N PHE A 26 -12.37 0.91 11.50
CA PHE A 26 -12.66 2.31 11.24
C PHE A 26 -14.09 2.52 10.71
N LEU A 27 -14.56 1.64 9.82
CA LEU A 27 -15.96 1.66 9.35
C LEU A 27 -16.94 1.46 10.50
N ILE A 28 -16.68 0.50 11.38
CA ILE A 28 -17.53 0.25 12.56
C ILE A 28 -17.52 1.47 13.47
N LEU A 29 -16.36 2.11 13.67
CA LEU A 29 -16.24 3.32 14.46
C LEU A 29 -17.14 4.45 13.92
N ILE A 30 -17.12 4.68 12.60
CA ILE A 30 -17.99 5.67 11.95
C ILE A 30 -19.47 5.34 12.16
N ALA A 31 -19.86 4.07 12.03
CA ALA A 31 -21.24 3.65 12.24
C ALA A 31 -21.70 3.89 13.69
N LEU A 32 -20.81 3.63 14.67
CA LEU A 32 -21.07 3.91 16.08
C LEU A 32 -21.26 5.41 16.33
N PHE A 33 -20.39 6.26 15.79
CA PHE A 33 -20.53 7.72 15.91
C PHE A 33 -21.80 8.24 15.24
N ALA A 34 -22.13 7.77 14.03
CA ALA A 34 -23.35 8.13 13.34
C ALA A 34 -24.60 7.78 14.17
N ASN A 35 -24.60 6.61 14.83
CA ASN A 35 -25.70 6.20 15.68
C ASN A 35 -25.79 7.01 16.98
N ALA A 36 -24.64 7.33 17.60
CA ALA A 36 -24.59 8.14 18.82
C ALA A 36 -25.13 9.57 18.59
N ILE A 37 -24.72 10.19 17.49
CA ILE A 37 -25.09 11.58 17.17
C ILE A 37 -26.53 11.70 16.65
N TYR A 38 -27.11 10.62 16.11
CA TYR A 38 -28.44 10.64 15.50
C TYR A 38 -29.54 11.14 16.46
N GLY A 39 -29.51 10.72 17.72
CA GLY A 39 -30.48 11.15 18.73
C GLY A 39 -30.44 12.65 18.97
N ASP A 40 -29.23 13.19 19.19
CA ASP A 40 -29.00 14.62 19.41
C ASP A 40 -29.42 15.45 18.21
N VAL A 41 -29.10 14.98 17.00
CA VAL A 41 -29.49 15.63 15.75
C VAL A 41 -31.01 15.68 15.60
N VAL A 42 -31.69 14.54 15.75
CA VAL A 42 -33.16 14.49 15.67
C VAL A 42 -33.79 15.43 16.71
N GLN A 43 -33.33 15.39 17.95
CA GLN A 43 -33.86 16.24 19.00
C GLN A 43 -33.65 17.73 18.71
N TYR A 44 -32.45 18.11 18.27
CA TYR A 44 -32.14 19.50 17.89
C TYR A 44 -33.01 20.00 16.73
N LEU A 45 -33.23 19.15 15.72
CA LEU A 45 -34.05 19.47 14.55
C LEU A 45 -35.53 19.61 14.87
N THR A 46 -36.04 18.76 15.76
CA THR A 46 -37.42 18.88 16.26
C THR A 46 -37.63 20.16 17.06
N LEU A 47 -36.67 20.56 17.89
CA LEU A 47 -36.74 21.80 18.68
C LEU A 47 -36.73 23.06 17.80
N LYS A 48 -36.11 22.99 16.61
CA LYS A 48 -36.06 24.09 15.63
C LYS A 48 -37.21 24.05 14.62
N GLU A 49 -38.18 23.15 14.77
CA GLU A 49 -39.33 22.95 13.88
C GLU A 49 -38.93 22.74 12.39
N LYS A 50 -37.72 22.24 12.15
CA LYS A 50 -37.12 22.09 10.82
C LYS A 50 -37.30 20.65 10.30
N LEU A 51 -38.55 20.28 10.04
CA LEU A 51 -38.94 18.91 9.69
C LEU A 51 -38.38 18.42 8.35
N GLU A 52 -38.17 19.32 7.38
CA GLU A 52 -37.59 18.97 6.07
C GLU A 52 -36.22 18.28 6.20
N TYR A 53 -35.41 18.74 7.14
CA TYR A 53 -34.08 18.18 7.38
C TYR A 53 -34.13 16.86 8.17
N LEU A 54 -35.25 16.55 8.83
CA LEU A 54 -35.44 15.27 9.53
C LEU A 54 -35.49 14.11 8.53
N GLU A 55 -36.18 14.31 7.41
CA GLU A 55 -36.28 13.33 6.33
C GLU A 55 -34.91 13.05 5.70
N ILE A 56 -34.16 14.11 5.39
CA ILE A 56 -32.77 13.99 4.94
C ILE A 56 -31.90 13.28 5.98
N ALA A 57 -32.04 13.58 7.27
CA ALA A 57 -31.26 12.93 8.32
C ALA A 57 -31.55 11.42 8.40
N LEU A 58 -32.81 11.02 8.23
CA LEU A 58 -33.23 9.62 8.19
C LEU A 58 -32.65 8.90 6.97
N LEU A 59 -32.75 9.49 5.77
CA LEU A 59 -32.16 8.93 4.56
C LEU A 59 -30.64 8.79 4.68
N THR A 60 -29.98 9.81 5.21
CA THR A 60 -28.53 9.81 5.41
C THR A 60 -28.09 8.68 6.34
N LYS A 61 -28.84 8.43 7.42
CA LYS A 61 -28.58 7.29 8.33
C LYS A 61 -28.61 5.96 7.58
N TRP A 62 -29.63 5.72 6.75
CA TRP A 62 -29.74 4.50 5.96
C TRP A 62 -28.64 4.37 4.91
N ILE A 63 -28.29 5.45 4.24
CA ILE A 63 -27.17 5.49 3.30
C ILE A 63 -25.86 5.07 3.99
N ILE A 64 -25.59 5.58 5.20
CA ILE A 64 -24.40 5.21 5.98
C ILE A 64 -24.41 3.71 6.32
N ILE A 65 -25.55 3.17 6.76
CA ILE A 65 -25.70 1.73 7.09
C ILE A 65 -25.44 0.86 5.86
N ILE A 66 -26.09 1.17 4.74
CA ILE A 66 -25.94 0.42 3.50
C ILE A 66 -24.51 0.52 2.98
N PHE A 67 -23.92 1.71 2.99
CA PHE A 67 -22.53 1.92 2.60
C PHE A 67 -21.58 1.07 3.44
N ASN A 68 -21.77 1.04 4.77
CA ASN A 68 -20.95 0.25 5.67
C ASN A 68 -21.02 -1.26 5.35
N LEU A 69 -22.25 -1.75 5.10
CA LEU A 69 -22.51 -3.15 4.77
C LEU A 69 -21.90 -3.54 3.42
N LEU A 70 -22.13 -2.75 2.38
CA LEU A 70 -21.56 -2.97 1.05
C LEU A 70 -20.03 -2.95 1.08
N PHE A 71 -19.45 -1.99 1.78
CA PHE A 71 -18.00 -1.83 1.86
C PHE A 71 -17.35 -2.95 2.69
N SER A 72 -18.01 -3.42 3.74
CA SER A 72 -17.59 -4.60 4.50
C SER A 72 -17.57 -5.85 3.62
N ILE A 73 -18.65 -6.11 2.87
CA ILE A 73 -18.72 -7.23 1.91
C ILE A 73 -17.63 -7.10 0.85
N TYR A 74 -17.41 -5.90 0.30
CA TYR A 74 -16.35 -5.63 -0.66
C TYR A 74 -14.94 -5.95 -0.12
N LEU A 75 -14.65 -5.56 1.13
CA LEU A 75 -13.38 -5.86 1.77
C LEU A 75 -13.16 -7.37 1.97
N ILE A 76 -14.22 -8.08 2.33
CA ILE A 76 -14.21 -9.54 2.46
C ILE A 76 -13.97 -10.20 1.10
N LEU A 77 -14.69 -9.78 0.05
CA LEU A 77 -14.49 -10.29 -1.31
C LEU A 77 -13.07 -10.04 -1.83
N THR A 78 -12.51 -8.86 -1.57
CA THR A 78 -11.14 -8.57 -1.96
C THR A 78 -10.10 -9.35 -1.14
N ILE A 79 -10.41 -9.92 0.03
CA ILE A 79 -9.47 -10.79 0.76
C ILE A 79 -9.17 -12.03 -0.08
N PHE A 80 -10.21 -12.66 -0.64
CA PHE A 80 -10.07 -13.84 -1.49
C PHE A 80 -9.42 -13.56 -2.85
N ARG A 81 -9.52 -12.33 -3.36
CA ARG A 81 -8.88 -11.93 -4.63
C ARG A 81 -7.37 -11.70 -4.49
N ILE A 82 -6.90 -11.30 -3.32
CA ILE A 82 -5.50 -10.92 -3.08
C ILE A 82 -4.54 -12.12 -3.12
N ASP A 83 -5.01 -13.33 -2.81
CA ASP A 83 -4.15 -14.53 -2.87
C ASP A 83 -3.71 -14.84 -4.33
N LYS A 84 -4.36 -14.27 -5.35
CA LYS A 84 -3.92 -14.38 -6.76
C LYS A 84 -2.95 -13.28 -7.22
N GLU A 85 -2.88 -12.17 -6.50
CA GLU A 85 -2.17 -10.95 -6.94
C GLU A 85 -0.88 -10.69 -6.14
N LYS A 86 -0.77 -11.22 -4.91
CA LYS A 86 0.43 -11.11 -4.08
C LYS A 86 1.64 -11.88 -4.61
N ASP A 87 1.44 -12.97 -5.34
CA ASP A 87 2.54 -13.66 -6.04
C ASP A 87 3.20 -12.75 -7.10
N PHE A 88 2.48 -11.76 -7.63
CA PHE A 88 3.03 -10.76 -8.55
C PHE A 88 3.57 -9.51 -7.84
N SER A 89 2.91 -9.03 -6.78
CA SER A 89 3.28 -7.77 -6.11
C SER A 89 4.46 -7.88 -5.13
N GLU A 90 4.64 -9.02 -4.45
CA GLU A 90 5.76 -9.15 -3.50
C GLU A 90 7.10 -9.38 -4.23
N ASN A 91 7.04 -9.88 -5.47
CA ASN A 91 8.17 -9.95 -6.38
C ASN A 91 8.50 -8.59 -7.02
N THR A 92 7.55 -7.67 -7.19
CA THR A 92 7.83 -6.37 -7.83
C THR A 92 8.38 -5.33 -6.85
N ASP A 93 7.97 -5.30 -5.58
CA ASP A 93 8.53 -4.34 -4.61
C ASP A 93 9.91 -4.76 -4.06
N LYS A 94 10.26 -6.05 -4.08
CA LYS A 94 11.66 -6.49 -3.84
C LYS A 94 12.54 -6.32 -5.09
N ASN A 95 11.99 -6.45 -6.30
CA ASN A 95 12.74 -6.22 -7.53
C ASN A 95 12.87 -4.75 -7.94
N LYS A 96 12.05 -3.83 -7.42
CA LYS A 96 12.20 -2.40 -7.76
C LYS A 96 13.38 -1.71 -7.07
N LYS A 97 14.03 -2.36 -6.10
CA LYS A 97 15.31 -1.90 -5.54
C LYS A 97 16.54 -2.53 -6.21
N ASN A 98 16.35 -3.54 -7.06
CA ASN A 98 17.43 -4.30 -7.70
C ASN A 98 17.42 -4.31 -9.25
N ASN A 99 16.46 -3.63 -9.91
CA ASN A 99 16.30 -3.69 -11.37
C ASN A 99 16.81 -2.46 -12.13
N ASP A 100 17.84 -1.77 -11.64
CA ASP A 100 18.59 -0.79 -12.45
C ASP A 100 19.74 -1.43 -13.24
N ILE A 101 19.79 -2.75 -13.35
CA ILE A 101 20.85 -3.47 -14.09
C ILE A 101 20.26 -4.16 -15.34
N VAL A 102 20.43 -3.46 -16.46
CA VAL A 102 20.69 -3.97 -17.81
C VAL A 102 19.47 -4.42 -18.65
N ASN A 103 18.90 -3.46 -19.39
CA ASN A 103 18.36 -3.68 -20.72
C ASN A 103 19.48 -3.39 -21.76
N PRO A 104 20.01 -4.38 -22.50
CA PRO A 104 20.96 -4.11 -23.56
C PRO A 104 20.19 -3.96 -24.87
N LYS A 105 19.72 -2.74 -25.17
CA LYS A 105 19.56 -2.26 -26.55
C LYS A 105 19.14 -0.79 -26.58
N LYS A 106 20.08 0.02 -27.09
CA LYS A 106 19.99 1.41 -27.55
C LYS A 106 19.77 2.50 -26.49
N LYS A 107 20.90 3.05 -26.02
CA LYS A 107 21.05 4.50 -25.89
C LYS A 107 22.52 4.88 -26.10
N ASN A 108 22.77 5.57 -27.22
CA ASN A 108 24.00 6.31 -27.46
C ASN A 108 24.11 7.38 -26.37
N ASN A 109 24.83 7.10 -25.29
CA ASN A 109 25.24 8.11 -24.32
C ASN A 109 26.74 7.90 -24.12
N SER A 110 27.54 8.74 -24.77
CA SER A 110 28.93 8.92 -24.38
C SER A 110 28.96 9.30 -22.90
N PRO A 111 29.74 8.61 -22.06
CA PRO A 111 29.98 9.09 -20.72
C PRO A 111 30.80 10.38 -20.83
N LYS A 112 30.39 11.44 -20.13
CA LYS A 112 31.22 12.64 -19.94
C LYS A 112 32.37 12.28 -18.99
N PHE A 113 33.34 11.51 -19.48
CA PHE A 113 34.58 11.31 -18.77
C PHE A 113 35.55 12.42 -19.17
N THR A 114 36.28 12.93 -18.19
CA THR A 114 37.41 13.82 -18.43
C THR A 114 38.51 13.01 -19.13
N LYS A 115 39.35 13.62 -19.98
CA LYS A 115 40.44 12.90 -20.69
C LYS A 115 41.27 12.00 -19.75
N ARG A 116 41.50 12.47 -18.52
CA ARG A 116 42.21 11.73 -17.47
C ARG A 116 41.48 10.46 -17.01
N GLU A 117 40.15 10.48 -16.96
CA GLU A 117 39.32 9.34 -16.54
C GLU A 117 39.24 8.29 -17.64
N GLU A 118 39.22 8.70 -18.91
CA GLU A 118 39.31 7.79 -20.05
C GLU A 118 40.67 7.08 -20.12
N GLU A 119 41.76 7.79 -19.84
CA GLU A 119 43.11 7.20 -19.74
C GLU A 119 43.22 6.21 -18.58
N PHE A 120 42.52 6.47 -17.48
CA PHE A 120 42.55 5.60 -16.30
C PHE A 120 41.77 4.29 -16.52
N LEU A 121 40.67 4.34 -17.27
CA LEU A 121 39.89 3.16 -17.65
C LEU A 121 40.64 2.25 -18.62
N ASN A 122 41.44 2.83 -19.51
CA ASN A 122 42.24 2.10 -20.49
C ASN A 122 43.70 1.92 -20.05
N LYS A 123 44.00 2.04 -18.75
CA LYS A 123 45.36 2.03 -18.22
C LYS A 123 46.13 0.74 -18.54
N ASP A 124 45.44 -0.39 -18.63
CA ASP A 124 46.05 -1.69 -18.97
C ASP A 124 46.55 -1.74 -20.44
N LEU A 125 46.02 -0.88 -21.31
CA LEU A 125 46.46 -0.74 -22.71
C LEU A 125 47.61 0.26 -22.88
N LEU A 126 47.88 1.08 -21.85
CA LEU A 126 48.88 2.13 -21.86
C LEU A 126 50.12 1.66 -21.09
N LYS A 127 51.02 0.94 -21.77
CA LYS A 127 52.33 0.58 -21.19
C LYS A 127 53.10 1.84 -20.80
N ASN A 128 53.32 2.05 -19.50
CA ASN A 128 54.12 3.17 -19.01
C ASN A 128 55.62 2.83 -19.07
N ARG A 129 56.50 3.85 -19.09
CA ARG A 129 57.96 3.63 -19.07
C ARG A 129 58.42 2.82 -17.85
N ALA A 130 57.73 2.96 -16.72
CA ALA A 130 57.99 2.15 -15.53
C ALA A 130 57.68 0.66 -15.77
N ASP A 131 56.61 0.33 -16.47
CA ASP A 131 56.24 -1.06 -16.76
C ASP A 131 57.27 -1.70 -17.71
N SER A 132 57.80 -0.94 -18.67
CA SER A 132 58.85 -1.41 -19.57
C SER A 132 60.19 -1.72 -18.88
N LEU A 133 60.40 -1.21 -17.66
CA LEU A 133 61.58 -1.50 -16.84
C LEU A 133 61.40 -2.74 -15.95
N VAL A 134 60.15 -3.12 -15.67
CA VAL A 134 59.81 -4.33 -14.89
C VAL A 134 59.71 -5.56 -15.79
N GLU A 135 59.37 -5.37 -17.06
CA GLU A 135 59.25 -6.43 -18.07
C GLU A 135 60.60 -6.87 -18.67
N ARG A 136 61.73 -6.29 -18.22
CA ARG A 136 63.10 -6.60 -18.67
C ARG A 136 63.84 -7.48 -17.67
#